data_AF-A0AAD8GYQ2-F1
#
_entry.id   AF-A0AAD8GYQ2-F1
#
_cell.length_a   1.000
_cell.length_b   1.000
_cell.length_c   1.000
_cell.angle_alpha   90.00
_cell.angle_beta   90.00
_cell.angle_gamma   90.00
#
_symmetry.space_group_name_H-M   'P 1'
#
loop_
_entity.id
_entity.type
_entity.pdbx_description
1 polymer ?
#
loop_
_entity_poly.entity_id
_entity_poly.type
_entity_poly.pdbx_seq_one_letter_code
_entity_poly.pdbx_strand_id
1 'polypeptide(L)'
;MVPDRVEYVVSSGQHIIGSYCHREFELSGLASICHMLGIRNLNSLNNLVFSYDDRDTFKVAFFDNSMLEVPVSPNVPRNVSNNIAFEVLVQPSHMLEYCHGLDLSVKFRNITDLWNTKDSFTAYHNNRCWRLQIKKRRDVKRAAIHEGWI
;
A
#
# COMPACT_ATOMS: atom_id res chain seq x y z
N MET A 1 2.81 -26.09 -17.89
CA MET A 1 3.49 -25.43 -19.03
C MET A 1 2.94 -24.02 -19.10
N VAL A 2 3.79 -22.99 -19.16
CA VAL A 2 3.33 -21.59 -19.17
C VAL A 2 2.70 -21.27 -20.52
N PRO A 3 1.53 -20.63 -20.61
CA PRO A 3 0.90 -20.25 -21.89
C PRO A 3 1.56 -19.03 -22.54
N ASP A 4 1.42 -18.89 -23.87
CA ASP A 4 1.92 -17.73 -24.62
C ASP A 4 1.38 -16.39 -24.08
N ARG A 5 0.11 -16.39 -23.64
CA ARG A 5 -0.54 -15.24 -23.00
C ARG A 5 -0.64 -15.51 -21.51
N VAL A 6 -0.06 -14.62 -20.71
CA VAL A 6 -0.04 -14.71 -19.25
C VAL A 6 -0.76 -13.53 -18.63
N GLU A 7 -1.35 -13.74 -17.46
CA GLU A 7 -1.95 -12.68 -16.67
C GLU A 7 -1.19 -12.51 -15.35
N TYR A 8 -0.77 -11.29 -15.07
CA TYR A 8 -0.18 -10.94 -13.77
C TYR A 8 -1.24 -10.33 -12.87
N VAL A 9 -1.44 -10.95 -11.71
CA VAL A 9 -2.36 -10.48 -10.68
C VAL A 9 -1.55 -9.94 -9.52
N VAL A 10 -1.71 -8.65 -9.23
CA VAL A 10 -1.07 -8.00 -8.08
C VAL A 10 -1.95 -8.14 -6.82
N SER A 11 -1.39 -7.89 -5.64
CA SER A 11 -2.10 -8.07 -4.36
C SER A 11 -3.37 -7.21 -4.20
N SER A 12 -3.53 -6.14 -4.98
CA SER A 12 -4.76 -5.37 -5.03
C SER A 12 -5.87 -5.96 -5.91
N GLY A 13 -5.60 -7.09 -6.57
CA GLY A 13 -6.53 -7.74 -7.50
C GLY A 13 -6.57 -7.09 -8.88
N GLN A 14 -5.65 -6.17 -9.21
CA GLN A 14 -5.50 -5.68 -10.58
C GLN A 14 -4.81 -6.72 -11.46
N HIS A 15 -5.23 -6.75 -12.72
CA HIS A 15 -4.75 -7.69 -13.73
C HIS A 15 -3.93 -6.93 -14.78
N ILE A 16 -2.77 -7.47 -15.13
CA ILE A 16 -1.88 -6.95 -16.15
C ILE A 16 -1.65 -8.04 -17.18
N ILE A 17 -1.88 -7.71 -18.45
CA ILE A 17 -1.66 -8.65 -19.54
C ILE A 17 -0.18 -8.65 -19.91
N GLY A 18 0.39 -9.84 -19.96
CA GLY A 18 1.73 -10.10 -20.48
C GLY A 18 1.73 -11.19 -21.54
N SER A 19 2.94 -11.54 -21.99
CA SER A 19 3.15 -12.72 -22.81
C SER A 19 4.44 -13.43 -22.40
N TYR A 20 4.48 -14.74 -22.62
CA TYR A 20 5.64 -15.58 -22.39
C TYR A 20 6.19 -16.07 -23.73
N CYS A 21 7.47 -15.79 -24.00
CA CYS A 21 8.13 -16.26 -25.21
C CYS A 21 8.85 -17.58 -24.92
N HIS A 22 8.34 -18.69 -25.43
CA HIS A 22 8.97 -20.01 -25.26
C HIS A 22 10.35 -20.16 -25.92
N ARG A 23 10.67 -19.33 -26.91
CA ARG A 23 11.97 -19.40 -27.61
C ARG A 23 13.10 -18.80 -26.78
N GLU A 24 12.82 -17.64 -26.20
CA GLU A 24 13.79 -16.88 -25.39
C GLU A 24 13.66 -17.17 -23.90
N PHE A 25 12.60 -17.89 -23.49
CA PHE A 25 12.22 -18.13 -22.09
C PHE A 25 11.94 -16.83 -21.31
N GLU A 26 11.43 -15.81 -22.00
CA GLU A 26 11.24 -14.46 -21.45
C GLU A 26 9.78 -14.13 -21.13
N LEU A 27 9.57 -13.41 -20.03
CA LEU A 27 8.31 -12.80 -19.65
C LEU A 27 8.27 -11.33 -20.08
N SER A 28 7.17 -10.93 -20.70
CA SER A 28 6.94 -9.56 -21.18
C SER A 28 5.71 -8.92 -20.51
N GLY A 29 5.53 -7.62 -20.71
CA GLY A 29 4.41 -6.85 -20.14
C GLY A 29 4.70 -6.24 -18.75
N LEU A 30 5.86 -6.54 -18.16
CA LEU A 30 6.26 -6.01 -16.84
C LEU A 30 6.44 -4.48 -16.83
N ALA A 31 6.69 -3.83 -17.96
CA ALA A 31 6.75 -2.37 -18.03
C ALA A 31 5.41 -1.70 -17.63
N SER A 32 4.29 -2.39 -17.80
CA SER A 32 2.97 -1.93 -17.36
C SER A 32 2.88 -1.89 -15.82
N ILE A 33 3.64 -2.74 -15.11
CA ILE A 33 3.77 -2.69 -13.65
C ILE A 33 4.41 -1.38 -13.23
N CYS A 34 5.46 -0.92 -13.93
CA CYS A 34 6.10 0.36 -13.63
C CYS A 34 5.11 1.53 -13.71
N HIS A 35 4.30 1.55 -14.77
CA HIS A 35 3.25 2.56 -14.96
C HIS A 35 2.18 2.48 -13.87
N MET A 36 1.73 1.27 -13.52
CA MET A 36 0.76 1.04 -12.45
C MET A 36 1.29 1.49 -11.08
N LEU A 37 2.55 1.19 -10.78
CA LEU A 37 3.20 1.54 -9.53
C LEU A 37 3.67 2.99 -9.48
N GLY A 38 3.60 3.75 -10.58
CA GLY A 38 4.12 5.11 -10.70
C GLY A 38 5.64 5.19 -10.53
N ILE A 39 6.37 4.11 -10.84
CA ILE A 39 7.83 4.04 -10.73
C ILE A 39 8.46 4.09 -12.12
N ARG A 40 9.64 4.72 -12.24
CA ARG A 40 10.34 4.82 -13.53
C ARG A 40 10.97 3.51 -13.97
N ASN A 41 11.38 2.68 -13.01
CA ASN A 41 12.01 1.39 -13.26
C ASN A 41 11.72 0.43 -12.09
N LEU A 42 11.91 -0.87 -12.33
CA LEU A 42 11.78 -1.90 -11.29
C LEU A 42 12.94 -1.87 -10.27
N ASN A 43 14.03 -1.14 -10.55
CA ASN A 43 15.19 -1.02 -9.65
C ASN A 43 14.85 -0.30 -8.33
N SER A 44 13.71 0.37 -8.23
CA SER A 44 13.22 0.92 -6.95
C SER A 44 12.62 -0.15 -6.03
N LEU A 45 12.44 -1.38 -6.51
CA LEU A 45 11.95 -2.53 -5.76
C LEU A 45 13.14 -3.42 -5.41
N ASN A 46 13.13 -3.97 -4.20
CA ASN A 46 14.20 -4.85 -3.74
C ASN A 46 13.98 -6.28 -4.25
N ASN A 47 12.73 -6.77 -4.14
CA ASN A 47 12.36 -8.10 -4.65
C ASN A 47 11.03 -8.06 -5.40
N LEU A 48 10.99 -8.86 -6.48
CA LEU A 48 9.78 -9.21 -7.22
C LEU A 48 9.56 -10.71 -7.07
N VAL A 49 8.41 -11.11 -6.54
CA VAL A 49 8.08 -12.53 -6.37
C VAL A 49 6.96 -12.89 -7.31
N PHE A 50 7.23 -13.87 -8.18
CA PHE A 50 6.27 -14.46 -9.09
C PHE A 50 5.83 -15.82 -8.54
N SER A 51 4.53 -16.00 -8.31
CA SER A 51 3.93 -17.29 -7.96
C SER A 51 2.98 -17.73 -9.07
N TYR A 52 3.30 -18.83 -9.75
CA TYR A 52 2.49 -19.38 -10.82
C TYR A 52 1.60 -20.50 -10.29
N ASP A 53 0.31 -20.47 -10.62
CA ASP A 53 -0.68 -21.44 -10.11
C ASP A 53 -1.01 -22.57 -11.10
N ASP A 54 -0.18 -22.74 -12.13
CA ASP A 54 -0.32 -23.72 -13.21
C ASP A 54 -1.55 -23.57 -14.11
N ARG A 55 -2.39 -22.55 -13.90
CA ARG A 55 -3.61 -22.37 -14.69
C ARG A 55 -3.47 -21.36 -15.81
N ASP A 56 -2.69 -20.30 -15.61
CA ASP A 56 -2.40 -19.19 -16.54
C ASP A 56 -1.98 -17.91 -15.80
N THR A 57 -2.13 -17.91 -14.48
CA THR A 57 -2.04 -16.70 -13.67
C THR A 57 -0.73 -16.66 -12.87
N PHE A 58 -0.02 -15.54 -12.99
CA PHE A 58 1.11 -15.20 -12.14
C PHE A 58 0.67 -14.22 -11.07
N LYS A 59 0.71 -14.63 -9.81
CA LYS A 59 0.60 -13.70 -8.69
C LYS A 59 1.93 -12.97 -8.53
N VAL A 60 1.89 -11.65 -8.51
CA VAL A 60 3.08 -10.80 -8.40
C VAL A 60 3.01 -9.99 -7.11
N ALA A 61 4.04 -10.17 -6.28
CA ALA A 61 4.23 -9.40 -5.05
C ALA A 61 5.52 -8.57 -5.13
N PHE A 62 5.46 -7.36 -4.58
CA PHE A 62 6.51 -6.35 -4.64
C PHE A 62 7.03 -6.09 -3.24
N PHE A 63 8.35 -6.11 -3.02
CA PHE A 63 8.93 -5.83 -1.71
C PHE A 63 9.93 -4.69 -1.77
N ASP A 64 9.91 -3.84 -0.75
CA ASP A 64 10.86 -2.74 -0.58
C ASP A 64 12.16 -3.19 0.14
N ASN A 65 13.05 -2.24 0.41
CA ASN A 65 14.31 -2.48 1.10
C ASN A 65 14.14 -2.95 2.56
N SER A 66 12.94 -2.77 3.13
CA SER A 66 12.59 -3.26 4.46
C SER A 66 11.93 -4.64 4.41
N MET A 67 11.90 -5.30 3.24
CA MET A 67 11.24 -6.59 2.99
C MET A 67 9.74 -6.56 3.28
N LEU A 68 9.11 -5.39 3.19
CA LEU A 68 7.67 -5.23 3.34
C LEU A 68 6.99 -5.20 1.97
N GLU A 69 5.83 -5.84 1.88
CA GLU A 69 5.06 -5.85 0.64
C GLU A 69 4.54 -4.44 0.33
N VAL A 70 4.80 -3.97 -0.89
CA VAL A 70 4.37 -2.65 -1.37
C VAL A 70 2.94 -2.78 -1.89
N PRO A 71 1.94 -2.18 -1.22
CA PRO A 71 0.55 -2.28 -1.66
C PRO A 71 0.32 -1.49 -2.95
N VAL A 72 -0.38 -2.09 -3.90
CA VAL A 72 -0.67 -1.50 -5.21
C VAL A 72 -2.07 -0.88 -5.23
N SER A 73 -2.23 0.34 -4.74
CA SER A 73 -3.56 0.99 -4.75
C SER A 73 -3.86 1.68 -6.10
N PRO A 74 -5.02 1.43 -6.74
CA PRO A 74 -5.39 2.05 -8.02
C PRO A 74 -5.51 3.58 -7.99
N ASN A 75 -5.66 4.17 -6.80
CA ASN A 75 -6.15 5.54 -6.62
C ASN A 75 -5.12 6.50 -6.00
N VAL A 76 -3.85 6.13 -5.92
CA VAL A 76 -2.82 7.02 -5.36
C VAL A 76 -1.85 7.43 -6.46
N PRO A 77 -1.97 8.65 -7.02
CA PRO A 77 -0.99 9.19 -7.94
C PRO A 77 0.36 9.26 -7.23
N ARG A 78 1.34 8.46 -7.68
CA ARG A 78 2.70 8.43 -7.10
C ARG A 78 3.62 9.54 -7.64
N ASN A 79 3.05 10.67 -8.03
CA ASN A 79 3.79 11.92 -8.25
C ASN A 79 4.05 12.68 -6.94
N VAL A 80 3.97 12.01 -5.79
CA VAL A 80 4.27 12.59 -4.49
C VAL A 80 5.52 11.90 -3.97
N SER A 81 6.67 12.34 -4.48
CA SER A 81 7.99 12.12 -3.87
C SER A 81 8.18 12.89 -2.56
N ASN A 82 7.09 13.26 -1.89
CA ASN A 82 7.08 13.64 -0.50
C ASN A 82 6.51 12.43 0.24
N ASN A 83 7.33 11.75 1.03
CA ASN A 83 6.86 10.75 1.99
C ASN A 83 5.57 11.27 2.65
N ILE A 84 4.43 10.65 2.33
CA ILE A 84 3.12 10.93 2.95
C ILE A 84 3.17 10.26 4.33
N ALA A 85 4.07 10.74 5.16
CA ALA A 85 4.30 10.27 6.51
C ALA A 85 3.80 11.34 7.48
N PHE A 86 3.13 10.89 8.52
CA PHE A 86 2.84 11.70 9.68
C PHE A 86 3.53 11.08 10.88
N GLU A 87 3.85 11.92 11.86
CA GLU A 87 4.40 11.48 13.12
C GLU A 87 3.41 11.80 14.23
N VAL A 88 3.42 10.99 15.28
CA VAL A 88 2.63 11.27 16.46
C VAL A 88 3.48 11.15 17.70
N LEU A 89 3.36 12.14 18.57
CA LEU A 89 3.94 12.10 19.89
C LEU A 89 3.01 11.29 20.81
N VAL A 90 3.45 10.09 21.18
CA VAL A 90 2.72 9.24 22.13
C VAL A 90 2.91 9.80 23.53
N GLN A 91 1.81 10.10 24.21
CA GLN A 91 1.79 10.53 25.61
C GLN A 91 1.27 9.36 26.48
N PRO A 92 1.58 9.32 27.78
CA PRO A 92 1.08 8.26 28.66
C PRO A 92 -0.45 8.09 28.63
N SER A 93 -1.19 9.18 28.48
CA SER A 93 -2.65 9.18 28.31
C SER A 93 -3.13 8.40 27.08
N HIS A 94 -2.32 8.30 26.02
CA HIS A 94 -2.65 7.57 24.81
C HIS A 94 -2.51 6.05 24.97
N MET A 95 -1.90 5.57 26.06
CA MET A 95 -1.66 4.14 26.31
C MET A 95 -2.66 3.53 27.31
N LEU A 96 -3.64 4.31 27.75
CA LEU A 96 -4.64 3.91 28.75
C LEU A 96 -5.88 3.36 28.04
N GLU A 97 -6.49 2.31 28.58
CA GLU A 97 -7.66 1.63 27.99
C GLU A 97 -8.83 2.58 27.65
N TYR A 98 -8.95 3.70 28.37
CA TYR A 98 -9.95 4.73 28.16
C TYR A 98 -9.48 5.89 27.25
N CYS A 99 -8.45 5.68 26.44
CA CYS A 99 -7.98 6.67 25.48
C CYS A 99 -9.11 7.06 24.51
N HIS A 100 -9.43 8.35 24.42
CA HIS A 100 -10.47 8.87 23.53
C HIS A 100 -10.04 8.97 22.06
N GLY A 101 -8.86 8.43 21.75
CA GLY A 101 -8.20 8.55 20.47
C GLY A 101 -7.03 9.53 20.51
N LEU A 102 -6.24 9.44 19.45
CA LEU A 102 -4.99 10.13 19.28
C LEU A 102 -5.13 11.17 18.18
N ASP A 103 -5.08 12.44 18.58
CA ASP A 103 -5.23 13.58 17.68
C ASP A 103 -4.00 13.73 16.78
N LEU A 104 -4.23 13.94 15.48
CA LEU A 104 -3.17 14.22 14.53
C LEU A 104 -2.92 15.72 14.43
N SER A 105 -1.63 16.07 14.37
CA SER A 105 -1.23 17.46 14.25
C SER A 105 -1.72 18.07 12.92
N VAL A 106 -2.19 19.32 13.00
CA VAL A 106 -2.67 20.08 11.83
C VAL A 106 -1.60 20.30 10.76
N LYS A 107 -0.32 20.09 11.10
CA LYS A 107 0.79 20.16 10.14
C LYS A 107 0.70 19.06 9.06
N PHE A 108 -0.05 17.98 9.32
CA PHE A 108 -0.29 16.89 8.38
C PHE A 108 -1.63 17.02 7.63
N ARG A 109 -2.15 18.24 7.48
CA ARG A 109 -3.42 18.48 6.76
C ARG A 109 -3.40 17.99 5.31
N ASN A 110 -2.28 18.14 4.62
CA ASN A 110 -2.06 17.58 3.29
C ASN A 110 -2.37 16.06 3.20
N ILE A 111 -2.16 15.31 4.28
CA ILE A 111 -2.48 13.88 4.37
C ILE A 111 -3.92 13.69 4.86
N THR A 112 -4.23 14.30 6.00
CA THR A 112 -5.50 14.07 6.70
C THR A 112 -6.71 14.61 5.93
N ASP A 113 -6.54 15.59 5.03
CA ASP A 113 -7.61 16.11 4.17
C ASP A 113 -8.07 15.09 3.12
N LEU A 114 -7.19 14.17 2.71
CA LEU A 114 -7.52 13.09 1.76
C LEU A 114 -8.46 12.04 2.37
N TRP A 115 -8.53 11.95 3.70
CA TRP A 115 -9.36 10.96 4.37
C TRP A 115 -10.81 11.39 4.52
N ASN A 116 -11.71 10.41 4.42
CA ASN A 116 -13.13 10.60 4.67
C ASN A 116 -13.42 10.76 6.17
N THR A 117 -14.66 11.15 6.52
CA THR A 117 -15.07 11.37 7.92
C THR A 117 -14.98 10.12 8.81
N LYS A 118 -15.09 8.94 8.21
CA LYS A 118 -14.97 7.63 8.86
C LYS A 118 -14.14 6.71 7.98
N ASP A 119 -12.88 7.05 7.82
CA ASP A 119 -11.94 6.22 7.05
C ASP A 119 -11.25 5.19 7.95
N SER A 120 -10.60 4.21 7.35
CA SER A 120 -9.74 3.28 8.08
C SER A 120 -8.53 2.92 7.25
N PHE A 121 -7.38 2.81 7.91
CA PHE A 121 -6.14 2.33 7.29
C PHE A 121 -5.54 1.22 8.15
N THR A 122 -4.70 0.40 7.55
CA THR A 122 -4.02 -0.68 8.28
C THR A 122 -2.57 -0.28 8.50
N ALA A 123 -2.16 -0.24 9.76
CA ALA A 123 -0.77 -0.05 10.16
C ALA A 123 -0.10 -1.41 10.32
N TYR A 124 1.16 -1.51 9.92
CA TYR A 124 1.94 -2.74 9.98
C TYR A 124 3.23 -2.48 10.74
N HIS A 125 3.61 -3.43 11.61
CA HIS A 125 4.90 -3.42 12.28
C HIS A 125 5.35 -4.87 12.48
N ASN A 126 6.43 -5.26 11.81
CA ASN A 126 6.88 -6.65 11.68
C ASN A 126 5.74 -7.55 11.17
N ASN A 127 5.46 -8.68 11.83
CA ASN A 127 4.40 -9.62 11.46
C ASN A 127 3.03 -9.28 12.09
N ARG A 128 2.85 -8.05 12.58
CA ARG A 128 1.59 -7.60 13.20
C ARG A 128 0.96 -6.50 12.36
N CYS A 129 -0.37 -6.48 12.36
CA CYS A 129 -1.14 -5.43 11.72
C CYS A 129 -2.27 -4.96 12.65
N TRP A 130 -2.59 -3.67 12.55
CA TRP A 130 -3.66 -3.03 13.29
C TRP A 130 -4.52 -2.24 12.31
N ARG A 131 -5.82 -2.45 12.35
CA ARG A 131 -6.76 -1.64 11.60
C ARG A 131 -7.11 -0.41 12.43
N LEU A 132 -6.66 0.75 11.98
CA LEU A 132 -6.83 2.03 12.65
C LEU A 132 -7.97 2.81 12.00
N GLN A 133 -8.93 3.24 12.81
CA GLN A 133 -10.04 4.06 12.34
C GLN A 133 -9.74 5.54 12.50
N ILE A 134 -9.97 6.29 11.42
CA ILE A 134 -9.91 7.74 11.40
C ILE A 134 -11.29 8.33 11.70
N LYS A 135 -11.28 9.35 12.56
CA LYS A 135 -12.45 10.17 12.87
C LYS A 135 -12.12 11.63 12.60
N LYS A 136 -12.82 12.24 11.62
CA LYS A 136 -12.80 13.69 11.40
C LYS A 136 -14.06 14.28 11.98
N ARG A 137 -13.93 15.24 12.90
CA ARG A 137 -15.08 16.00 13.43
C ARG A 137 -15.45 17.07 12.41
N ARG A 138 -16.75 17.27 12.14
CA ARG A 138 -17.22 18.27 11.14
C ARG A 138 -16.81 19.70 11.49
N ASP A 139 -16.77 20.02 12.78
CA ASP A 139 -16.47 21.38 13.27
C ASP A 139 -14.98 21.63 13.52
N VAL A 140 -14.17 20.57 13.58
CA VAL A 140 -12.74 20.65 13.90
C VAL A 140 -11.98 20.06 12.72
N LYS A 141 -11.19 20.89 12.03
CA LYS A 141 -10.25 20.47 10.96
C LYS A 141 -9.06 19.67 11.51
N ARG A 142 -9.34 18.70 12.39
CA ARG A 142 -8.41 17.77 13.02
C ARG A 142 -8.94 16.36 12.79
N ALA A 143 -8.05 15.51 12.31
CA ALA A 143 -8.28 14.07 12.25
C ALA A 143 -7.72 13.44 13.52
N ALA A 144 -8.37 12.40 14.01
CA ALA A 144 -7.89 11.58 15.12
C ALA A 144 -7.95 10.10 14.76
N ILE A 145 -7.01 9.33 15.26
CA ILE A 145 -7.09 7.86 15.28
C ILE A 145 -7.93 7.48 16.50
N HIS A 146 -9.04 6.77 16.30
CA HIS A 146 -10.00 6.46 17.36
C HIS A 146 -9.94 4.97 17.73
N GLU A 147 -10.44 4.11 16.85
CA GLU A 147 -10.46 2.66 17.08
C GLU A 147 -9.16 1.99 16.61
N GLY A 148 -8.73 0.97 17.35
CA GLY A 148 -7.60 0.10 17.01
C GLY A 148 -6.22 0.58 17.46
N TRP A 149 -6.14 1.71 18.19
CA TRP A 149 -4.88 2.25 18.70
C TRP A 149 -4.30 1.44 19.88
N ILE A 150 -5.16 0.87 20.73
CA ILE A 150 -4.80 0.01 21.87
C ILE A 150 -5.17 -1.43 21.55
#